data_AF-A0A967T0R1-F1
#
_entry.id   AF-A0A967T0R1-F1
#
_cell.length_a   1.000
_cell.length_b   1.000
_cell.length_c   1.000
_cell.angle_alpha   90.00
_cell.angle_beta   90.00
_cell.angle_gamma   90.00
#
_symmetry.space_group_name_H-M   'P 1'
#
loop_
_entity.id
_entity.type
_entity.pdbx_description
1 polymer ?
#
loop_
_entity_poly.entity_id
_entity_poly.type
_entity_poly.pdbx_seq_one_letter_code
_entity_poly.pdbx_strand_id
1 'polypeptide(L)'
;MFLVVLPVCLATIIFPELILRLIYKPEYASSAGALRIMGVYMMIFSLGFVASQYIVSARMEKVYFTSVIVGGTLSVLLCFVLIPKLGGIGAAISLLIAHGISMGLYWVAMILHVRNRE
;
A
#
# COMPACT_ATOMS: atom_id res chain seq x y z
N MET A 1 -8.07 -5.95 11.44
CA MET A 1 -8.10 -5.17 10.19
C MET A 1 -7.88 -6.04 8.96
N PHE A 2 -6.78 -6.80 8.87
CA PHE A 2 -6.49 -7.69 7.72
C PHE A 2 -7.68 -8.57 7.28
N LEU A 3 -8.27 -9.33 8.22
CA LEU A 3 -9.42 -10.21 7.93
C LEU A 3 -10.65 -9.47 7.40
N VAL A 4 -10.85 -8.21 7.82
CA VAL A 4 -11.98 -7.37 7.38
C VAL A 4 -11.78 -6.91 5.94
N VAL A 5 -10.54 -6.62 5.55
CA VAL A 5 -10.20 -6.13 4.20
C VAL A 5 -10.02 -7.29 3.22
N LEU A 6 -9.73 -8.50 3.71
CA LEU A 6 -9.44 -9.67 2.89
C LEU A 6 -10.49 -9.98 1.79
N PRO A 7 -11.82 -9.97 2.05
CA PRO A 7 -12.81 -10.21 1.00
C PRO A 7 -12.74 -9.19 -0.13
N VAL A 8 -12.50 -7.91 0.21
CA VAL A 8 -12.37 -6.82 -0.75
C VAL A 8 -11.09 -6.97 -1.58
N CYS A 9 -9.97 -7.33 -0.94
CA CYS A 9 -8.73 -7.66 -1.65
C CYS A 9 -8.92 -8.83 -2.61
N LEU A 10 -9.53 -9.92 -2.17
CA LEU A 10 -9.76 -11.08 -3.02
C LEU A 10 -10.67 -10.76 -4.21
N ALA A 11 -11.76 -10.02 -3.98
CA ALA A 11 -12.66 -9.59 -5.04
C ALA A 11 -11.93 -8.74 -6.10
N THR A 12 -11.13 -7.75 -5.66
CA THR A 12 -10.38 -6.86 -6.57
C THR A 12 -9.21 -7.55 -7.27
N ILE A 13 -8.64 -8.61 -6.69
CA ILE A 13 -7.57 -9.39 -7.31
C ILE A 13 -8.12 -10.36 -8.36
N ILE A 14 -9.17 -11.12 -7.99
CA ILE A 14 -9.70 -12.22 -8.80
C ILE A 14 -10.65 -11.68 -9.89
N PHE A 15 -11.50 -10.71 -9.56
CA PHE A 15 -12.58 -10.24 -10.45
C PHE A 15 -12.51 -8.73 -10.78
N PRO A 16 -11.35 -8.14 -11.13
CA PRO A 16 -11.23 -6.69 -11.34
C PRO A 16 -12.09 -6.18 -12.51
N GLU A 17 -12.16 -6.91 -13.63
CA GLU A 17 -12.96 -6.50 -14.79
C GLU A 17 -14.46 -6.52 -14.51
N LEU A 18 -14.93 -7.55 -13.79
CA LEU A 18 -16.33 -7.66 -13.40
C LEU A 18 -16.73 -6.48 -12.52
N ILE A 19 -15.90 -6.15 -11.53
CA ILE A 19 -16.12 -5.00 -10.63
C ILE A 19 -16.18 -3.71 -11.45
N LEU A 20 -15.22 -3.50 -12.35
CA LEU A 20 -15.16 -2.28 -13.17
C LEU A 20 -16.35 -2.15 -14.12
N ARG A 21 -16.81 -3.24 -14.74
CA ARG A 21 -17.97 -3.19 -15.65
C ARG A 21 -19.31 -3.08 -14.91
N LEU A 22 -19.40 -3.57 -13.67
CA LEU A 22 -20.62 -3.50 -12.87
C LEU A 22 -20.80 -2.11 -12.25
N ILE A 23 -19.73 -1.51 -11.73
CA ILE A 23 -19.76 -0.26 -10.97
C ILE A 23 -19.47 0.95 -11.85
N TYR A 24 -18.64 0.79 -12.89
CA TYR A 24 -18.22 1.86 -13.78
C TYR A 24 -18.61 1.58 -15.24
N LYS A 25 -18.34 2.55 -16.11
CA LYS A 25 -18.55 2.38 -17.55
C LYS A 25 -17.61 1.31 -18.12
N PRO A 26 -18.02 0.57 -19.17
CA PRO A 26 -17.20 -0.46 -19.80
C PRO A 26 -15.82 0.01 -20.26
N GLU A 27 -15.65 1.29 -20.61
CA GLU A 27 -14.37 1.87 -21.03
C GLU A 27 -13.27 1.76 -19.94
N TYR A 28 -13.67 1.72 -18.67
CA TYR A 28 -12.74 1.58 -17.54
C TYR A 28 -12.22 0.16 -17.33
N ALA A 29 -12.75 -0.85 -18.04
CA ALA A 29 -12.27 -2.23 -17.93
C ALA A 29 -10.76 -2.35 -18.26
N SER A 30 -10.23 -1.45 -19.09
CA SER A 30 -8.79 -1.32 -19.37
C SER A 30 -7.93 -1.09 -18.11
N SER A 31 -8.51 -0.57 -17.03
CA SER A 31 -7.83 -0.32 -15.74
C SER A 31 -7.82 -1.52 -14.78
N ALA A 32 -8.33 -2.69 -15.21
CA ALA A 32 -8.40 -3.89 -14.38
C ALA A 32 -7.04 -4.32 -13.81
N GLY A 33 -5.96 -4.14 -14.58
CA GLY A 33 -4.60 -4.42 -14.11
C GLY A 33 -4.19 -3.56 -12.92
N ALA A 34 -4.50 -2.26 -12.95
CA ALA A 34 -4.21 -1.35 -11.83
C ALA A 34 -5.04 -1.69 -10.58
N LEU A 35 -6.33 -2.04 -10.77
CA LEU A 35 -7.20 -2.44 -9.66
C LEU A 35 -6.70 -3.72 -8.98
N ARG A 36 -6.24 -4.71 -9.75
CA ARG A 36 -5.65 -5.95 -9.20
C ARG A 36 -4.44 -5.66 -8.33
N ILE A 37 -3.55 -4.77 -8.76
CA ILE A 37 -2.38 -4.35 -7.99
C ILE A 37 -2.79 -3.61 -6.72
N MET A 38 -3.82 -2.76 -6.79
CA MET A 38 -4.36 -2.08 -5.62
C MET A 38 -4.95 -3.04 -4.58
N GLY A 39 -5.53 -4.17 -5.01
CA GLY A 39 -5.96 -5.24 -4.09
C GLY A 39 -4.79 -5.85 -3.31
N VAL A 40 -3.66 -6.12 -3.98
CA VAL A 40 -2.42 -6.58 -3.31
C VAL A 40 -1.87 -5.50 -2.37
N TYR A 41 -1.88 -4.24 -2.81
CA TYR A 41 -1.48 -3.10 -1.99
C TYR A 41 -2.29 -3.01 -0.70
N MET A 42 -3.62 -3.08 -0.76
CA MET A 42 -4.47 -3.03 0.43
C MET A 42 -4.15 -4.14 1.43
N MET A 43 -3.82 -5.33 0.94
CA MET A 43 -3.41 -6.46 1.77
C MET A 43 -2.15 -6.13 2.57
N ILE A 44 -1.08 -5.69 1.91
CA ILE A 44 0.19 -5.31 2.56
C ILE A 44 -0.01 -4.13 3.50
N PHE A 45 -0.72 -3.10 3.04
CA PHE A 45 -0.99 -1.90 3.82
C PHE A 45 -1.72 -2.22 5.12
N SER A 46 -2.70 -3.12 5.09
CA SER A 46 -3.48 -3.49 6.29
C SER A 46 -2.64 -4.18 7.38
N LEU A 47 -1.58 -4.89 7.00
CA LEU A 47 -0.61 -5.48 7.94
C LEU A 47 0.27 -4.40 8.56
N GLY A 48 0.81 -3.51 7.73
CA GLY A 48 1.63 -2.39 8.16
C GLY A 48 0.90 -1.35 9.02
N PHE A 49 -0.40 -1.18 8.79
CA PHE A 49 -1.21 -0.22 9.51
C PHE A 49 -1.19 -0.47 11.03
N VAL A 50 -1.23 -1.72 11.46
CA VAL A 50 -1.16 -2.07 12.90
C VAL A 50 0.17 -1.59 13.52
N ALA A 51 1.29 -1.85 12.85
CA ALA A 51 2.60 -1.36 13.30
C ALA A 51 2.65 0.17 13.35
N SER A 52 2.04 0.86 12.37
CA SER A 52 1.98 2.33 12.39
C SER A 52 1.23 2.88 13.61
N GLN A 53 0.14 2.23 14.03
CA GLN A 53 -0.62 2.62 15.22
C GLN A 53 0.19 2.42 16.51
N TYR A 54 1.00 1.36 16.56
CA TYR A 54 1.95 1.16 17.66
C TYR A 54 3.02 2.27 17.71
N ILE A 55 3.65 2.60 16.58
CA ILE A 55 4.69 3.64 16.50
C ILE A 55 4.15 4.99 17.01
N VAL A 56 2.93 5.34 16.65
CA VAL A 56 2.27 6.58 17.11
C VAL A 56 1.97 6.51 18.61
N SER A 57 1.41 5.40 19.11
CA SER A 57 1.08 5.28 20.55
C SER A 57 2.32 5.19 21.46
N ALA A 58 3.43 4.65 20.95
CA ALA A 58 4.71 4.55 21.63
C ALA A 58 5.54 5.86 21.60
N ARG A 59 4.99 6.96 21.06
CA ARG A 59 5.67 8.26 20.89
C ARG A 59 6.98 8.15 20.11
N MET A 60 6.92 7.41 18.99
CA MET A 60 8.03 7.25 18.05
C MET A 60 7.80 8.13 16.81
N GLU A 61 7.40 9.39 17.01
CA GLU A 61 6.98 10.30 15.93
C GLU A 61 8.12 10.58 14.94
N LYS A 62 9.38 10.57 15.40
CA LYS A 62 10.54 10.69 14.51
C LYS A 62 10.57 9.57 13.48
N VAL A 63 10.37 8.32 13.92
CA VAL A 63 10.32 7.15 13.03
C VAL A 63 9.12 7.25 12.09
N TYR A 64 7.96 7.63 12.62
CA TYR A 64 6.75 7.85 11.82
C TYR A 64 7.03 8.85 10.68
N PHE A 65 7.51 10.04 11.04
CA PHE A 65 7.76 11.12 10.11
C PHE A 65 8.83 10.76 9.07
N THR A 66 9.94 10.15 9.47
CA THR A 66 10.98 9.73 8.52
C THR A 66 10.46 8.68 7.54
N SER A 67 9.67 7.70 7.99
CA SER A 67 9.10 6.68 7.10
C SER A 67 8.12 7.28 6.10
N VAL A 68 7.27 8.23 6.53
CA VAL A 68 6.36 8.94 5.62
C VAL A 68 7.12 9.74 4.57
N ILE A 69 8.19 10.44 4.95
CA ILE A 69 9.03 11.19 3.99
C ILE A 69 9.69 10.23 2.99
N VAL A 70 10.29 9.13 3.47
CA VAL A 70 10.93 8.14 2.61
C VAL A 70 9.92 7.55 1.62
N GLY A 71 8.76 7.11 2.11
CA GLY A 71 7.69 6.57 1.28
C GLY A 71 7.15 7.58 0.29
N GLY A 72 6.79 8.78 0.73
CA GLY A 72 6.24 9.83 -0.11
C GLY A 72 7.21 10.25 -1.23
N THR A 73 8.49 10.43 -0.88
CA THR A 73 9.53 10.77 -1.86
C THR A 73 9.69 9.65 -2.88
N LEU A 74 9.76 8.40 -2.42
CA LEU A 74 9.88 7.24 -3.30
C LEU A 74 8.65 7.08 -4.21
N SER A 75 7.46 7.34 -3.69
CA SER A 75 6.21 7.30 -4.48
C SER A 75 6.27 8.29 -5.63
N VAL A 76 6.66 9.54 -5.37
CA VAL A 76 6.76 10.58 -6.41
C VAL A 76 7.82 10.21 -7.46
N LEU A 77 9.02 9.79 -7.02
CA LEU A 77 10.09 9.39 -7.92
C LEU A 77 9.68 8.20 -8.81
N LEU A 78 9.08 7.17 -8.23
CA LEU A 78 8.60 6.01 -8.98
C LEU A 78 7.47 6.38 -9.94
N CYS A 79 6.55 7.27 -9.54
CA CYS A 79 5.50 7.75 -10.44
C CYS A 79 6.09 8.42 -11.68
N PHE A 80 7.09 9.30 -11.53
CA PHE A 80 7.75 9.94 -12.67
C PHE A 80 8.45 8.94 -13.61
N VAL A 81 8.94 7.81 -13.08
CA VAL A 81 9.64 6.79 -13.88
C VAL A 81 8.68 5.77 -14.51
N LEU A 82 7.65 5.34 -13.78
CA LEU A 82 6.80 4.21 -14.15
C LEU A 82 5.54 4.64 -14.93
N ILE A 83 4.96 5.81 -14.64
CA ILE A 83 3.76 6.27 -15.36
C ILE A 83 4.01 6.45 -16.86
N PRO A 84 5.14 7.05 -17.32
CA PRO A 84 5.39 7.18 -18.76
C PRO A 84 5.52 5.84 -19.49
N LYS A 85 5.88 4.76 -18.79
CA LYS A 85 6.11 3.43 -19.37
C LYS A 85 4.91 2.50 -19.26
N LEU A 86 4.13 2.61 -18.18
CA LEU A 86 3.09 1.64 -17.80
C LEU A 86 1.72 2.30 -17.54
N GLY A 87 1.59 3.61 -17.69
CA GLY A 87 0.35 4.35 -17.42
C GLY A 87 -0.15 4.15 -15.98
N GLY A 88 -1.46 3.90 -15.83
CA GLY A 88 -2.09 3.70 -14.53
C GLY A 88 -1.56 2.50 -13.74
N ILE A 89 -1.07 1.46 -14.41
CA ILE A 89 -0.41 0.31 -13.76
C ILE A 89 0.89 0.78 -13.08
N GLY A 90 1.63 1.68 -13.74
CA GLY A 90 2.84 2.29 -13.17
C GLY A 90 2.57 3.06 -11.89
N ALA A 91 1.47 3.82 -11.83
CA ALA A 91 1.04 4.50 -10.61
C ALA A 91 0.71 3.52 -9.48
N ALA A 92 0.02 2.42 -9.77
CA ALA A 92 -0.32 1.40 -8.78
C ALA A 92 0.93 0.70 -8.20
N ILE A 93 1.89 0.34 -9.05
CA ILE A 93 3.17 -0.25 -8.62
C ILE A 93 3.97 0.74 -7.77
N SER A 94 4.01 2.01 -8.18
CA SER A 94 4.72 3.06 -7.44
C SER A 94 4.21 3.17 -6.01
N LEU A 95 2.89 3.16 -5.83
CA LEU A 95 2.26 3.22 -4.51
C LEU A 95 2.52 1.94 -3.69
N LEU A 96 2.39 0.77 -4.32
CA LEU A 96 2.65 -0.53 -3.69
C LEU A 96 4.06 -0.59 -3.08
N ILE A 97 5.08 -0.21 -3.86
CA ILE A 97 6.47 -0.24 -3.43
C ILE A 97 6.73 0.80 -2.33
N ALA A 98 6.31 2.04 -2.57
CA ALA A 98 6.58 3.16 -1.67
C ALA A 98 5.95 2.97 -0.28
N HIS A 99 4.67 2.59 -0.23
CA HIS A 99 4.01 2.29 1.03
C HIS A 99 4.48 0.96 1.62
N GLY A 100 4.79 -0.05 0.80
CA GLY A 100 5.39 -1.29 1.29
C GLY A 100 6.67 -1.04 2.10
N ILE A 101 7.55 -0.16 1.62
CA ILE A 101 8.76 0.26 2.34
C ILE A 101 8.42 1.00 3.63
N SER A 102 7.47 1.95 3.60
CA SER A 102 7.05 2.68 4.80
C SER A 102 6.52 1.74 5.88
N MET A 103 5.70 0.77 5.48
CA MET A 103 5.15 -0.25 6.37
C MET A 103 6.24 -1.18 6.92
N GLY A 104 7.20 -1.57 6.08
CA GLY A 104 8.37 -2.35 6.51
C GLY A 104 9.19 -1.63 7.57
N LEU A 105 9.42 -0.32 7.39
CA LEU A 105 10.10 0.51 8.40
C LEU A 105 9.35 0.53 9.73
N TYR A 106 8.01 0.64 9.72
CA TYR A 106 7.22 0.57 10.95
C TYR A 106 7.35 -0.77 11.65
N TRP A 107 7.27 -1.88 10.91
CA TRP A 107 7.43 -3.22 11.46
C TRP A 107 8.81 -3.43 12.09
N VAL A 108 9.87 -3.07 11.39
CA VAL A 108 11.24 -3.18 11.89
C VAL A 108 11.42 -2.35 13.16
N ALA A 109 10.97 -1.09 13.15
CA ALA A 109 11.10 -0.22 14.30
C ALA A 109 10.28 -0.71 15.52
N MET A 110 9.07 -1.23 15.28
CA MET A 110 8.25 -1.82 16.34
C MET A 110 8.93 -3.03 16.97
N ILE A 111 9.43 -3.98 16.16
CA ILE A 111 10.10 -5.19 16.66
C ILE A 111 11.33 -4.83 17.48
N LEU A 112 12.15 -3.89 17.00
CA LEU A 112 13.33 -3.42 17.73
C LEU A 112 12.96 -2.72 19.04
N HIS A 113 11.89 -1.93 19.04
CA HIS A 113 11.43 -1.24 20.25
C HIS A 113 10.93 -2.22 21.32
N VAL A 114 10.14 -3.23 20.92
CA VAL A 114 9.64 -4.26 21.83
C VAL A 114 10.80 -5.07 22.41
N ARG A 115 11.74 -5.52 21.57
CA ARG A 115 12.88 -6.34 22.01
C ARG A 115 13.81 -5.62 22.98
N ASN A 116 13.98 -4.29 22.84
CA ASN A 116 14.86 -3.54 23.73
C ASN A 116 14.22 -3.17 25.09
N ARG A 117 12.93 -3.46 25.28
CA ARG A 117 12.21 -3.25 26.54
C ARG A 117 12.04 -4.51 27.38
N GLU A 118 12.36 -5.68 26.83
CA GLU A 118 12.49 -6.96 27.53
C GLU A 118 13.91 -7.12 28.07
#